data_AF-A0A7V8VGJ3-F1
#
_entry.id   AF-A0A7V8VGJ3-F1
#
_cell.length_a   1.000
_cell.length_b   1.000
_cell.length_c   1.000
_cell.angle_alpha   90.00
_cell.angle_beta   90.00
_cell.angle_gamma   90.00
#
_symmetry.space_group_name_H-M   'P 1'
#
loop_
_entity.id
_entity.type
_entity.pdbx_description
1 polymer ?
#
loop_
_entity_poly.entity_id
_entity_poly.type
_entity_poly.pdbx_seq_one_letter_code
_entity_poly.pdbx_strand_id
1 'polypeptide(L)'
;MGLLAKIFGAVSREEMRGISLDTTGPYWELSGATDFPSLLEALETLLPPGCVLYFEDGGPSGELARFLREHAVPERAHLAYGTIWPRPLIFHVPATADTIRRLAELMRSRLAVELAVHFHVYRDQTVLLEWYDAFTQPMRLAGLFSEDQVRLFAQRLGMVYEKRAGSGGGPPVAPA
;
A
#
# COMPACT_ATOMS: atom_id res chain seq x y z
N MET A 1 18.53 -25.62 5.77
CA MET A 1 17.47 -25.41 4.76
C MET A 1 17.95 -24.39 3.72
N GLY A 2 18.93 -24.73 2.87
CA GLY A 2 19.85 -23.69 2.33
C GLY A 2 20.17 -23.66 0.83
N LEU A 3 19.66 -24.57 -0.02
CA LEU A 3 20.06 -24.59 -1.44
C LEU A 3 18.90 -24.61 -2.44
N LEU A 4 17.74 -25.16 -2.08
CA LEU A 4 16.60 -25.28 -3.00
C LEU A 4 15.81 -23.97 -3.20
N ALA A 5 15.70 -23.11 -2.17
CA ALA A 5 14.92 -21.87 -2.26
C ALA A 5 15.47 -20.86 -3.30
N LYS A 6 16.79 -20.85 -3.52
CA LYS A 6 17.45 -19.97 -4.51
C LYS A 6 17.17 -20.37 -5.96
N ILE A 7 16.72 -21.60 -6.21
CA ILE A 7 16.50 -22.14 -7.57
C ILE A 7 15.04 -21.97 -8.03
N PHE A 8 14.10 -21.75 -7.10
CA PHE A 8 12.66 -21.69 -7.39
C PHE A 8 12.02 -20.30 -7.34
N GLY A 9 12.80 -19.22 -7.28
CA GLY A 9 12.25 -17.86 -7.30
C GLY A 9 11.52 -17.44 -6.02
N ALA A 10 11.80 -18.10 -4.89
CA ALA A 10 11.34 -17.67 -3.57
C ALA A 10 12.17 -16.48 -3.07
N VAL A 11 11.47 -15.52 -2.49
CA VAL A 11 12.08 -14.35 -1.85
C VAL A 11 12.76 -14.81 -0.55
N SER A 12 13.99 -14.38 -0.31
CA SER A 12 14.68 -14.70 0.95
C SER A 12 14.05 -13.96 2.13
N ARG A 13 14.23 -14.46 3.36
CA ARG A 13 13.75 -13.76 4.58
C ARG A 13 14.31 -12.34 4.74
N GLU A 14 15.47 -12.07 4.15
CA GLU A 14 16.10 -10.76 4.17
C GLU A 14 15.39 -9.81 3.19
N GLU A 15 15.10 -10.29 1.97
CA GLU A 15 14.30 -9.56 0.97
C GLU A 15 12.81 -9.44 1.34
N MET A 16 12.32 -10.20 2.33
CA MET A 16 10.99 -10.01 2.90
C MET A 16 10.93 -8.89 3.94
N ARG A 17 12.08 -8.48 4.48
CA ARG A 17 12.14 -7.46 5.52
C ARG A 17 12.20 -6.10 4.87
N GLY A 18 11.22 -5.25 5.14
CA GLY A 18 11.23 -3.86 4.71
C GLY A 18 10.50 -2.97 5.69
N ILE A 19 10.28 -1.73 5.28
CA ILE A 19 9.39 -0.81 5.98
C ILE A 19 7.94 -1.31 5.87
N SER A 20 7.18 -1.12 6.93
CA SER A 20 5.74 -1.37 6.98
C SER A 20 5.08 -0.19 7.70
N LEU A 21 3.75 -0.16 7.73
CA LEU A 21 3.05 0.85 8.51
C LEU A 21 3.40 0.71 9.99
N ASP A 22 3.76 1.83 10.63
CA ASP A 22 4.07 1.84 12.06
C ASP A 22 2.79 1.61 12.87
N THR A 23 2.65 0.39 13.36
CA THR A 23 1.55 -0.04 14.24
C THR A 23 1.98 -0.11 15.71
N THR A 24 3.18 0.38 16.05
CA THR A 24 3.62 0.50 17.45
C THR A 24 2.94 1.69 18.14
N GLY A 25 2.70 2.77 17.39
CA GLY A 25 1.85 3.90 17.76
C GLY A 25 0.42 3.80 17.22
N PRO A 26 -0.44 4.79 17.52
CA PRO A 26 -1.80 4.83 16.98
C PRO A 26 -1.81 4.86 15.45
N TYR A 27 -2.80 4.21 14.85
CA TYR A 27 -3.04 4.21 13.41
C TYR A 27 -4.55 4.18 13.13
N TRP A 28 -4.94 4.30 11.86
CA TRP A 28 -6.33 4.28 11.45
C TRP A 28 -6.62 3.04 10.60
N GLU A 29 -7.79 2.43 10.80
CA GLU A 29 -8.32 1.39 9.92
C GLU A 29 -9.57 1.91 9.21
N LEU A 30 -9.64 1.68 7.91
CA LEU A 30 -10.79 1.98 7.07
C LEU A 30 -11.37 0.67 6.53
N SER A 31 -12.67 0.49 6.73
CA SER A 31 -13.41 -0.70 6.32
C SER A 31 -14.62 -0.32 5.47
N GLY A 32 -14.94 -1.13 4.46
CA GLY A 32 -16.01 -0.87 3.52
C GLY A 32 -15.66 -1.34 2.11
N ALA A 33 -16.53 -1.04 1.15
CA ALA A 33 -16.31 -1.32 -0.26
C ALA A 33 -15.94 -0.03 -1.01
N THR A 34 -14.89 -0.10 -1.82
CA THR A 34 -14.47 0.96 -2.74
C THR A 34 -13.79 0.32 -3.94
N ASP A 35 -13.26 1.13 -4.86
CA ASP A 35 -12.51 0.68 -6.03
C ASP A 35 -11.24 1.52 -6.23
N PHE A 36 -10.35 1.09 -7.13
CA PHE A 36 -9.13 1.85 -7.42
C PHE A 36 -9.39 3.25 -7.98
N PRO A 37 -10.31 3.47 -8.93
CA PRO A 37 -10.62 4.83 -9.39
C PRO A 37 -10.97 5.78 -8.25
N SER A 38 -11.90 5.39 -7.37
CA SER A 38 -12.33 6.19 -6.22
C SER A 38 -11.19 6.39 -5.21
N LEU A 39 -10.41 5.34 -4.93
CA LEU A 39 -9.24 5.42 -4.06
C LEU A 39 -8.21 6.43 -4.60
N LEU A 40 -7.84 6.31 -5.87
CA LEU A 40 -6.83 7.15 -6.50
C LEU A 40 -7.27 8.62 -6.49
N GLU A 41 -8.50 8.92 -6.89
CA GLU A 41 -9.06 10.29 -6.85
C GLU A 41 -9.08 10.87 -5.42
N ALA A 42 -9.38 10.04 -4.41
CA ALA A 42 -9.33 10.49 -3.02
C ALA A 42 -7.90 10.76 -2.51
N LEU A 43 -6.92 9.96 -2.97
CA LEU A 43 -5.51 10.09 -2.59
C LEU A 43 -4.89 11.42 -3.02
N GLU A 44 -5.32 12.00 -4.15
CA GLU A 44 -4.82 13.31 -4.64
C GLU A 44 -4.94 14.41 -3.58
N THR A 45 -5.95 14.34 -2.72
CA THR A 45 -6.17 15.33 -1.64
C THR A 45 -5.64 14.94 -0.28
N LEU A 46 -5.35 13.66 -0.07
CA LEU A 46 -4.82 13.16 1.21
C LEU A 46 -3.30 13.26 1.27
N LEU A 47 -2.63 12.93 0.16
CA LEU A 47 -1.20 12.69 0.15
C LEU A 47 -0.38 13.99 0.13
N PRO A 48 0.67 14.10 0.96
CA PRO A 48 1.66 15.16 0.78
C PRO A 48 2.49 14.93 -0.50
N PRO A 49 3.14 15.97 -1.04
CA PRO A 49 4.05 15.83 -2.18
C PRO A 49 5.20 14.86 -1.89
N GLY A 50 5.68 14.18 -2.95
CA GLY A 50 6.85 13.29 -2.88
C GLY A 50 6.54 11.84 -2.48
N CYS A 51 5.26 11.49 -2.30
CA CYS A 51 4.84 10.11 -2.09
C CYS A 51 5.06 9.22 -3.32
N VAL A 52 5.18 7.92 -3.07
CA VAL A 52 5.28 6.86 -4.07
C VAL A 52 4.14 5.87 -3.84
N LEU A 53 3.42 5.56 -4.92
CA LEU A 53 2.45 4.49 -5.01
C LEU A 53 3.21 3.18 -5.27
N TYR A 54 2.94 2.17 -4.46
CA TYR A 54 3.53 0.84 -4.58
C TYR A 54 2.43 -0.16 -4.90
N PHE A 55 2.62 -0.89 -5.98
CA PHE A 55 1.71 -1.92 -6.48
C PHE A 55 2.44 -3.26 -6.51
N GLU A 56 1.88 -4.26 -5.84
CA GLU A 56 2.43 -5.62 -5.77
C GLU A 56 1.45 -6.64 -6.32
N ASP A 57 1.96 -7.56 -7.13
CA ASP A 57 1.26 -8.74 -7.66
C ASP A 57 0.00 -8.47 -8.47
N GLY A 58 -0.08 -7.28 -9.07
CA GLY A 58 -1.02 -7.04 -10.16
C GLY A 58 -0.66 -7.86 -11.41
N GLY A 59 -1.65 -8.09 -12.26
CA GLY A 59 -1.47 -8.62 -13.61
C GLY A 59 -1.67 -7.57 -14.72
N PRO A 60 -0.93 -6.44 -14.74
CA PRO A 60 -1.24 -5.36 -15.66
C PRO A 60 -0.97 -5.79 -17.11
N SER A 61 -1.87 -5.40 -18.01
CA SER A 61 -1.76 -5.72 -19.44
C SER A 61 -2.04 -4.48 -20.31
N GLY A 62 -1.62 -4.55 -21.57
CA GLY A 62 -1.88 -3.52 -22.57
C GLY A 62 -1.43 -2.12 -22.12
N GLU A 63 -2.36 -1.17 -22.14
CA GLU A 63 -2.10 0.22 -21.78
C GLU A 63 -1.70 0.41 -20.32
N LEU A 64 -2.29 -0.33 -19.37
CA LEU A 64 -1.94 -0.22 -17.96
C LEU A 64 -0.49 -0.63 -17.72
N ALA A 65 -0.06 -1.76 -18.31
CA ALA A 65 1.32 -2.22 -18.20
C ALA A 65 2.32 -1.24 -18.82
N ARG A 66 1.97 -0.65 -19.96
CA ARG A 66 2.79 0.38 -20.62
C ARG A 66 2.91 1.62 -19.73
N PHE A 67 1.79 2.12 -19.21
CA PHE A 67 1.76 3.27 -18.33
C PHE A 67 2.62 3.05 -17.07
N LEU A 68 2.45 1.91 -16.39
CA LEU A 68 3.21 1.59 -15.18
C LEU A 68 4.71 1.51 -15.45
N ARG A 69 5.15 0.90 -16.56
CA ARG A 69 6.57 0.85 -16.93
C ARG A 69 7.14 2.22 -17.29
N GLU A 70 6.39 3.04 -18.01
CA GLU A 70 6.82 4.39 -18.42
C GLU A 70 6.98 5.33 -17.22
N HIS A 71 6.18 5.15 -16.17
CA HIS A 71 6.19 6.02 -14.98
C HIS A 71 6.87 5.40 -13.76
N ALA A 72 7.38 4.17 -13.90
CA ALA A 72 8.08 3.49 -12.82
C ALA A 72 9.35 4.25 -12.44
N VAL A 73 9.58 4.37 -11.14
CA VAL A 73 10.84 4.87 -10.59
C VAL A 73 11.60 3.76 -9.89
N PRO A 74 12.93 3.87 -9.74
CA PRO A 74 13.69 2.96 -8.90
C PRO A 74 13.12 2.93 -7.48
N GLU A 75 13.25 1.77 -6.82
CA GLU A 75 12.93 1.62 -5.40
C GLU A 75 13.69 2.68 -4.57
N ARG A 76 12.97 3.43 -3.74
CA ARG A 76 13.53 4.45 -2.83
C ARG A 76 13.54 4.00 -1.38
N ALA A 77 12.62 3.10 -1.05
CA ALA A 77 12.58 2.39 0.21
C ALA A 77 12.00 1.00 -0.06
N HIS A 78 12.56 0.01 0.61
CA HIS A 78 12.17 -1.36 0.46
C HIS A 78 11.02 -1.68 1.41
N LEU A 79 9.84 -1.99 0.86
CA LEU A 79 8.66 -2.37 1.63
C LEU A 79 8.70 -3.86 1.98
N ALA A 80 8.17 -4.21 3.14
CA ALA A 80 7.96 -5.61 3.49
C ALA A 80 6.91 -6.22 2.54
N TYR A 81 7.32 -7.23 1.76
CA TYR A 81 6.43 -7.87 0.79
C TYR A 81 5.22 -8.54 1.46
N GLY A 82 4.08 -8.48 0.79
CA GLY A 82 2.90 -9.25 1.13
C GLY A 82 2.98 -10.69 0.61
N THR A 83 3.65 -10.88 -0.53
CA THR A 83 3.80 -12.17 -1.19
C THR A 83 5.21 -12.74 -1.07
N ILE A 84 5.27 -14.00 -0.64
CA ILE A 84 6.53 -14.74 -0.40
C ILE A 84 6.96 -15.55 -1.63
N TRP A 85 6.00 -16.11 -2.37
CA TRP A 85 6.25 -16.93 -3.56
C TRP A 85 5.02 -16.97 -4.49
N PRO A 86 5.18 -16.81 -5.82
CA PRO A 86 6.42 -16.49 -6.56
C PRO A 86 6.99 -15.11 -6.19
N ARG A 87 8.21 -14.77 -6.67
CA ARG A 87 8.75 -13.41 -6.49
C ARG A 87 7.75 -12.39 -7.04
N PRO A 88 7.39 -11.37 -6.25
CA PRO A 88 6.29 -10.50 -6.65
C PRO A 88 6.65 -9.59 -7.82
N LEU A 89 5.65 -9.27 -8.63
CA LEU A 89 5.74 -8.21 -9.63
C LEU A 89 5.46 -6.88 -8.95
N ILE A 90 6.43 -5.95 -8.99
CA ILE A 90 6.36 -4.69 -8.24
C ILE A 90 6.49 -3.49 -9.18
N PHE A 91 5.65 -2.47 -8.95
CA PHE A 91 5.80 -1.14 -9.53
C PHE A 91 5.82 -0.07 -8.46
N HIS A 92 6.84 0.80 -8.51
CA HIS A 92 6.89 2.05 -7.75
C HIS A 92 6.59 3.21 -8.70
N VAL A 93 5.54 3.98 -8.44
CA VAL A 93 5.12 5.07 -9.31
C VAL A 93 4.95 6.36 -8.49
N PRO A 94 5.51 7.52 -8.91
CA PRO A 94 5.34 8.78 -8.19
C PRO A 94 3.87 9.16 -8.03
N ALA A 95 3.45 9.53 -6.82
CA ALA A 95 2.08 9.96 -6.54
C ALA A 95 1.85 11.44 -6.94
N THR A 96 2.11 11.78 -8.21
CA THR A 96 1.79 13.11 -8.76
C THR A 96 0.33 13.19 -9.14
N ALA A 97 -0.24 14.40 -9.17
CA ALA A 97 -1.63 14.62 -9.60
C ALA A 97 -1.92 14.02 -10.99
N ASP A 98 -0.99 14.19 -11.95
CA ASP A 98 -1.15 13.64 -13.30
C ASP A 98 -1.08 12.12 -13.32
N THR A 99 -0.16 11.52 -12.55
CA THR A 99 -0.06 10.07 -12.40
C THR A 99 -1.34 9.49 -11.80
N ILE A 100 -1.81 10.07 -10.70
CA ILE A 100 -3.02 9.63 -9.98
C ILE A 100 -4.23 9.70 -10.90
N ARG A 101 -4.44 10.85 -11.55
CA ARG A 101 -5.57 11.07 -12.47
C ARG A 101 -5.54 10.09 -13.64
N ARG A 102 -4.36 9.87 -14.23
CA ARG A 102 -4.23 8.95 -15.37
C ARG A 102 -4.45 7.49 -14.95
N LEU A 103 -3.94 7.07 -13.79
CA LEU A 103 -4.21 5.73 -13.25
C LEU A 103 -5.70 5.53 -12.95
N ALA A 104 -6.34 6.51 -12.32
CA ALA A 104 -7.77 6.44 -12.01
C ALA A 104 -8.59 6.21 -13.28
N GLU A 105 -8.30 6.97 -14.34
CA GLU A 105 -8.95 6.82 -15.65
C GLU A 105 -8.72 5.44 -16.27
N LEU A 106 -7.47 4.95 -16.25
CA LEU A 106 -7.14 3.62 -16.79
C LEU A 106 -7.85 2.49 -16.05
N MET A 107 -8.18 2.68 -14.77
CA MET A 107 -8.81 1.68 -13.92
C MET A 107 -10.34 1.68 -13.98
N ARG A 108 -10.99 2.70 -14.57
CA ARG A 108 -12.47 2.79 -14.63
C ARG A 108 -13.16 1.59 -15.26
N SER A 109 -12.46 0.88 -16.16
CA SER A 109 -12.99 -0.29 -16.87
C SER A 109 -12.17 -1.56 -16.61
N ARG A 110 -11.41 -1.62 -15.51
CA ARG A 110 -10.49 -2.72 -15.19
C ARG A 110 -10.79 -3.35 -13.85
N LEU A 111 -10.40 -4.61 -13.70
CA LEU A 111 -10.48 -5.28 -12.41
C LEU A 111 -9.35 -4.81 -11.50
N ALA A 112 -9.61 -4.70 -10.20
CA ALA A 112 -8.61 -4.24 -9.24
C ALA A 112 -7.33 -5.10 -9.24
N VAL A 113 -7.49 -6.41 -9.37
CA VAL A 113 -6.38 -7.38 -9.43
C VAL A 113 -5.46 -7.20 -10.64
N GLU A 114 -5.88 -6.46 -11.68
CA GLU A 114 -4.97 -6.09 -12.77
C GLU A 114 -3.90 -5.09 -12.31
N LEU A 115 -4.22 -4.24 -11.33
CA LEU A 115 -3.30 -3.22 -10.82
C LEU A 115 -2.47 -3.73 -9.65
N ALA A 116 -3.11 -4.31 -8.63
CA ALA A 116 -2.41 -4.83 -7.47
C ALA A 116 -3.27 -5.79 -6.62
N VAL A 117 -2.59 -6.72 -5.94
CA VAL A 117 -3.12 -7.48 -4.81
C VAL A 117 -2.79 -6.79 -3.50
N HIS A 118 -1.56 -6.26 -3.36
CA HIS A 118 -1.17 -5.41 -2.22
C HIS A 118 -0.88 -4.00 -2.72
N PHE A 119 -1.46 -3.01 -2.04
CA PHE A 119 -1.30 -1.60 -2.36
C PHE A 119 -0.77 -0.84 -1.15
N HIS A 120 0.30 -0.08 -1.36
CA HIS A 120 0.89 0.74 -0.33
C HIS A 120 1.21 2.13 -0.87
N VAL A 121 1.25 3.12 0.03
CA VAL A 121 1.79 4.44 -0.25
C VAL A 121 2.83 4.76 0.78
N TYR A 122 4.01 5.19 0.33
CA TYR A 122 5.08 5.60 1.23
C TYR A 122 5.69 6.93 0.81
N ARG A 123 6.36 7.58 1.75
CA ARG A 123 7.20 8.74 1.53
C ARG A 123 8.49 8.54 2.30
N ASP A 124 9.61 8.62 1.60
CA ASP A 124 10.93 8.31 2.15
C ASP A 124 10.92 6.94 2.86
N GLN A 125 11.16 6.87 4.17
CA GLN A 125 11.17 5.62 4.96
C GLN A 125 9.86 5.38 5.73
N THR A 126 8.79 6.10 5.42
CA THR A 126 7.53 6.04 6.15
C THR A 126 6.40 5.55 5.27
N VAL A 127 5.75 4.44 5.65
CA VAL A 127 4.52 3.97 5.02
C VAL A 127 3.34 4.78 5.55
N LEU A 128 2.63 5.44 4.64
CA LEU A 128 1.47 6.29 4.93
C LEU A 128 0.15 5.52 4.80
N LEU A 129 0.09 4.59 3.86
CA LEU A 129 -1.06 3.73 3.60
C LEU A 129 -0.56 2.31 3.39
N GLU A 130 -1.18 1.35 4.07
CA GLU A 130 -0.92 -0.07 3.92
C GLU A 130 -2.22 -0.80 3.65
N TRP A 131 -2.27 -1.56 2.56
CA TRP A 131 -3.44 -2.37 2.22
C TRP A 131 -3.02 -3.71 1.61
N TYR A 132 -2.67 -4.65 2.48
CA TYR A 132 -2.50 -6.05 2.09
C TYR A 132 -3.86 -6.64 1.71
N ASP A 133 -3.90 -7.48 0.67
CA ASP A 133 -5.12 -8.09 0.12
C ASP A 133 -6.20 -7.03 -0.12
N ALA A 134 -5.84 -6.03 -0.92
CA ALA A 134 -6.66 -4.86 -1.22
C ALA A 134 -8.10 -5.29 -1.59
N PHE A 135 -9.07 -4.55 -1.06
CA PHE A 135 -10.51 -4.80 -1.18
C PHE A 135 -11.07 -6.03 -0.43
N THR A 136 -10.23 -6.80 0.28
CA THR A 136 -10.70 -7.92 1.13
C THR A 136 -10.36 -7.75 2.61
N GLN A 137 -9.33 -6.99 2.92
CA GLN A 137 -8.96 -6.61 4.29
C GLN A 137 -9.19 -5.11 4.54
N PRO A 138 -9.19 -4.65 5.79
CA PRO A 138 -9.18 -3.22 6.09
C PRO A 138 -7.93 -2.52 5.53
N MET A 139 -8.12 -1.30 5.02
CA MET A 139 -7.03 -0.41 4.65
C MET A 139 -6.50 0.28 5.92
N ARG A 140 -5.19 0.40 6.07
CA ARG A 140 -4.56 1.11 7.20
C ARG A 140 -3.94 2.43 6.76
N LEU A 141 -4.11 3.46 7.57
CA LEU A 141 -3.44 4.77 7.41
C LEU A 141 -2.58 5.09 8.61
N ALA A 142 -1.44 5.73 8.37
CA ALA A 142 -0.49 6.11 9.42
C ALA A 142 -1.12 7.08 10.42
N GLY A 143 -0.72 6.97 11.70
CA GLY A 143 -1.22 7.83 12.78
C GLY A 143 -0.88 9.32 12.66
N LEU A 144 -0.02 9.68 11.71
CA LEU A 144 0.33 11.07 11.41
C LEU A 144 -0.79 11.85 10.72
N PHE A 145 -1.79 11.17 10.13
CA PHE A 145 -2.96 11.84 9.59
C PHE A 145 -3.88 12.29 10.73
N SER A 146 -4.31 13.55 10.65
CA SER A 146 -5.33 14.08 11.55
C SER A 146 -6.68 13.39 11.33
N GLU A 147 -7.52 13.37 12.36
CA GLU A 147 -8.86 12.78 12.27
C GLU A 147 -9.72 13.44 11.18
N ASP A 148 -9.61 14.75 10.98
CA ASP A 148 -10.33 15.43 9.89
C ASP A 148 -9.89 14.98 8.50
N GLN A 149 -8.59 14.76 8.29
CA GLN A 149 -8.09 14.21 7.02
C GLN A 149 -8.64 12.80 6.78
N VAL A 150 -8.61 11.95 7.81
CA VAL A 150 -9.12 10.57 7.73
C VAL A 150 -10.63 10.56 7.50
N ARG A 151 -11.38 11.40 8.21
CA ARG A 151 -12.83 11.55 8.06
C ARG A 151 -13.21 11.96 6.65
N LEU A 152 -12.55 12.99 6.10
CA LEU A 152 -12.82 13.46 4.74
C LEU A 152 -12.47 12.40 3.69
N PHE A 153 -11.34 11.71 3.87
CA PHE A 153 -10.94 10.63 2.99
C PHE A 153 -11.92 9.45 3.03
N ALA A 154 -12.29 8.98 4.23
CA ALA A 154 -13.27 7.92 4.41
C ALA A 154 -14.65 8.27 3.82
N GLN A 155 -15.10 9.52 4.00
CA GLN A 155 -16.34 10.02 3.39
C GLN A 155 -16.32 9.94 1.86
N ARG A 156 -15.20 10.31 1.23
CA ARG A 156 -15.07 10.21 -0.24
C ARG A 156 -15.11 8.78 -0.74
N LEU A 157 -14.60 7.83 0.04
CA LEU A 157 -14.60 6.41 -0.31
C LEU A 157 -15.90 5.69 0.07
N GLY A 158 -16.79 6.32 0.83
CA GLY A 158 -17.96 5.65 1.40
C GLY A 158 -17.58 4.59 2.45
N MET A 159 -16.43 4.73 3.10
CA MET A 159 -15.91 3.79 4.09
C MET A 159 -16.11 4.30 5.52
N VAL A 160 -16.17 3.38 6.48
CA VAL A 160 -16.09 3.70 7.91
C VAL A 160 -14.65 3.69 8.37
N TYR A 161 -14.30 4.50 9.37
CA TYR A 161 -12.95 4.55 9.93
C TYR A 161 -12.97 4.36 11.45
N GLU A 162 -11.90 3.77 11.97
CA GLU A 162 -11.66 3.57 13.40
C GLU A 162 -10.21 3.91 13.73
N LYS A 163 -9.99 4.56 14.88
CA LYS A 163 -8.64 4.73 15.43
C LYS A 163 -8.25 3.48 16.22
N ARG A 164 -7.11 2.89 15.89
CA ARG A 164 -6.52 1.79 16.65
C ARG A 164 -5.42 2.32 17.57
N ALA A 165 -5.39 1.79 18.79
CA ALA A 165 -4.21 1.91 19.64
C ALA A 165 -3.09 1.05 19.04
N GLY A 166 -1.87 1.58 19.05
CA GLY A 166 -0.70 0.80 18.66
C GLY A 166 -0.48 -0.39 19.59
N SER A 167 0.28 -1.37 19.13
CA SER A 167 0.62 -2.57 19.91
C SER A 167 1.48 -2.30 21.15
N GLY A 168 1.87 -1.04 21.40
CA GLY A 168 2.32 -0.53 22.70
C GLY A 168 3.23 -1.50 23.43
N GLY A 169 4.52 -1.54 23.06
CA GLY A 169 5.52 -2.26 23.84
C GLY A 169 5.69 -1.67 25.24
N GLY A 170 4.80 -2.02 26.16
CA GLY A 170 5.11 -2.00 27.59
C GLY A 170 6.08 -3.15 27.89
N PRO A 171 7.08 -2.96 28.76
CA PRO A 171 7.95 -4.07 29.16
C PRO A 171 7.10 -5.19 29.78
N PRO A 172 7.47 -6.47 29.58
CA PRO A 172 6.77 -7.57 30.23
C PRO A 172 6.83 -7.38 31.75
N VAL A 173 5.66 -7.18 32.36
CA VAL A 173 5.53 -7.22 33.82
C VAL A 173 5.76 -8.67 34.22
N ALA A 174 6.88 -8.93 34.90
CA ALA A 174 7.18 -10.25 35.43
C ALA A 174 6.06 -10.67 36.42
N PRO A 175 5.59 -11.92 36.38
CA PRO A 175 4.65 -12.41 37.37
C PRO A 175 5.30 -12.40 38.76
N ALA A 176 4.51 -11.98 39.75
CA ALA A 176 4.87 -11.95 41.17
C ALA A 176 5.06 -13.36 41.75
#